data_AF-A0A4S9T331-F1
#
_entry.id   AF-A0A4S9T331-F1
#
_cell.length_a   1.000
_cell.length_b   1.000
_cell.length_c   1.000
_cell.angle_alpha   90.00
_cell.angle_beta   90.00
_cell.angle_gamma   90.00
#
_symmetry.space_group_name_H-M   'P 1'
#
loop_
_entity.id
_entity.type
_entity.pdbx_description
1 polymer ?
#
loop_
_entity_poly.entity_id
_entity_poly.type
_entity_poly.pdbx_seq_one_letter_code
_entity_poly.pdbx_strand_id
1 'polypeptide(L)'
;MEPLSPFISLPNEIVTQICEHPDLNKDDLIALRLTCKAHGVHDAATKALGRYFRDITVLFTRHSFQTLVDVCEHPVFGRSVRRIMLSSIRCGRDNIHHKRVINALLVKTHPYGYNDGFPEDLRRIQSYNSRAQDEDVFAKSGDSLVLLVQAFQSLARLDSSTTVGLTNQECHGLGRDQSFCAEETNNEDELWFNALGDTADMIATALLQSGLLVTEFNIETCLNLISRVPVTEEILKTQESHTLYGWGYAKASGGV
;
A
#
# COMPACT_ATOMS: atom_id res chain seq x y z
N MET A 1 55.71 -11.45 4.43
CA MET A 1 55.09 -10.25 3.85
C MET A 1 53.65 -10.62 3.54
N GLU A 2 52.70 -10.23 4.39
CA GLU A 2 51.29 -10.39 4.07
C GLU A 2 50.90 -9.41 2.94
N PRO A 3 50.10 -9.82 1.96
CA PRO A 3 49.51 -8.89 1.02
C PRO A 3 48.33 -8.20 1.72
N LEU A 4 48.55 -7.01 2.25
CA LEU A 4 47.46 -6.11 2.62
C LEU A 4 46.78 -5.65 1.33
N SER A 5 45.63 -6.25 1.02
CA SER A 5 44.80 -5.85 -0.12
C SER A 5 44.34 -4.39 0.04
N PRO A 6 44.56 -3.49 -0.94
CA PRO A 6 44.26 -2.06 -0.82
C PRO A 6 42.76 -1.70 -0.77
N PHE A 7 41.84 -2.68 -0.79
CA PHE A 7 40.43 -2.47 -0.43
C PHE A 7 40.22 -2.35 1.10
N ILE A 8 41.30 -2.14 1.87
CA ILE A 8 41.28 -1.76 3.28
C ILE A 8 40.48 -0.47 3.46
N SER A 9 39.23 -0.67 3.86
CA SER A 9 38.27 0.27 4.48
C SER A 9 38.14 1.65 3.83
N LEU A 10 37.25 1.76 2.84
CA LEU A 10 36.61 3.05 2.56
C LEU A 10 35.99 3.61 3.86
N PRO A 11 36.16 4.91 4.16
CA PRO A 11 35.48 5.53 5.29
C PRO A 11 33.97 5.35 5.18
N ASN A 12 33.29 5.19 6.33
CA ASN A 12 31.84 4.96 6.37
C ASN A 12 31.06 6.07 5.66
N GLU A 13 31.59 7.29 5.66
CA GLU A 13 31.04 8.45 4.98
C GLU A 13 31.04 8.26 3.46
N ILE A 14 32.13 7.75 2.88
CA ILE A 14 32.23 7.49 1.45
C ILE A 14 31.32 6.32 1.05
N VAL A 15 31.28 5.28 1.87
CA VAL A 15 30.36 4.15 1.66
C VAL A 15 28.90 4.63 1.69
N THR A 16 28.56 5.51 2.63
CA THR A 16 27.22 6.12 2.72
C THR A 16 26.92 6.96 1.49
N GLN A 17 27.84 7.82 1.04
CA GLN A 17 27.68 8.62 -0.17
C GLN A 17 27.48 7.76 -1.43
N ILE A 18 28.21 6.64 -1.55
CA ILE A 18 28.02 5.69 -2.65
C ILE A 18 26.61 5.12 -2.58
N CYS A 19 26.18 4.59 -1.43
CA CYS A 19 24.85 3.99 -1.29
C CYS A 19 23.70 5.01 -1.41
N GLU A 20 23.93 6.27 -1.08
CA GLU A 20 22.93 7.34 -1.20
C GLU A 20 22.90 7.99 -2.60
N HIS A 21 23.81 7.59 -3.50
CA HIS A 21 23.88 8.16 -4.84
C HIS A 21 22.54 8.01 -5.61
N PRO A 22 22.05 9.06 -6.28
CA PRO A 22 20.74 9.07 -6.92
C PRO A 22 20.61 8.08 -8.09
N ASP A 23 21.72 7.78 -8.76
CA ASP A 23 21.73 6.85 -9.91
C ASP A 23 21.60 5.37 -9.51
N LEU A 24 21.74 5.04 -8.21
CA LEU A 24 21.52 3.67 -7.75
C LEU A 24 20.02 3.39 -7.64
N ASN A 25 19.57 2.37 -8.37
CA ASN A 25 18.20 1.90 -8.29
C ASN A 25 18.02 0.90 -7.12
N LYS A 26 16.79 0.41 -6.94
CA LYS A 26 16.45 -0.56 -5.88
C LYS A 26 17.27 -1.84 -5.98
N ASP A 27 17.46 -2.37 -7.20
CA ASP A 27 18.16 -3.63 -7.44
C ASP A 27 19.66 -3.49 -7.20
N ASP A 28 20.25 -2.36 -7.57
CA ASP A 28 21.65 -2.05 -7.28
C ASP A 28 21.90 -2.03 -5.76
N LEU A 29 21.00 -1.41 -5.00
CA LEU A 29 21.11 -1.37 -3.54
C LEU A 29 20.87 -2.74 -2.89
N ILE A 30 19.98 -3.57 -3.45
CA ILE A 30 19.83 -4.97 -3.03
C ILE A 30 21.15 -5.72 -3.29
N ALA A 31 21.75 -5.56 -4.47
CA ALA A 31 23.03 -6.18 -4.79
C ALA A 31 24.12 -5.72 -3.82
N LEU A 32 24.27 -4.42 -3.58
CA LEU A 32 25.24 -3.86 -2.62
C LEU A 32 25.01 -4.35 -1.18
N ARG A 33 23.75 -4.48 -0.76
CA ARG A 33 23.41 -5.06 0.55
C ARG A 33 23.86 -6.53 0.66
N LEU A 34 23.89 -7.26 -0.46
CA LEU A 34 24.27 -8.68 -0.53
C LEU A 34 25.77 -8.89 -0.74
N THR A 35 26.53 -7.93 -1.29
CA THR A 35 27.95 -8.14 -1.65
C THR A 35 28.86 -8.41 -0.45
N CYS A 36 28.72 -7.68 0.67
CA CYS A 36 29.53 -7.98 1.86
C CYS A 36 28.98 -7.38 3.16
N LYS A 37 28.97 -8.18 4.24
CA LYS A 37 28.71 -7.70 5.60
C LYS A 37 29.92 -6.96 6.21
N ALA A 38 31.11 -7.13 5.63
CA ALA A 38 32.30 -6.42 6.05
C ALA A 38 32.30 -4.99 5.50
N HIS A 39 32.84 -4.05 6.27
CA HIS A 39 33.10 -2.65 5.86
C HIS A 39 31.86 -1.74 5.70
N GLY A 40 30.76 -2.02 6.41
CA GLY A 40 29.64 -1.07 6.54
C GLY A 40 28.75 -0.87 5.31
N VAL A 41 29.11 -1.46 4.15
CA VAL A 41 28.32 -1.38 2.90
C VAL A 41 26.93 -1.96 3.10
N HIS A 42 26.81 -3.09 3.81
CA HIS A 42 25.52 -3.68 4.16
C HIS A 42 24.60 -2.71 4.90
N ASP A 43 25.12 -2.03 5.92
CA ASP A 43 24.34 -1.12 6.76
C ASP A 43 23.97 0.16 5.99
N ALA A 44 24.91 0.71 5.23
CA ALA A 44 24.69 1.89 4.39
C ALA A 44 23.66 1.62 3.29
N ALA A 45 23.78 0.50 2.57
CA ALA A 45 22.82 0.08 1.55
C ALA A 45 21.44 -0.21 2.17
N THR A 46 21.39 -0.82 3.35
CA THR A 46 20.13 -1.07 4.06
C THR A 46 19.45 0.25 4.46
N LYS A 47 20.19 1.24 4.94
CA LYS A 47 19.62 2.58 5.22
C LYS A 47 19.13 3.26 3.94
N ALA A 48 19.92 3.23 2.87
CA ALA A 48 19.56 3.80 1.58
C ALA A 48 18.30 3.15 0.99
N LEU A 49 18.16 1.82 1.10
CA LEU A 49 16.95 1.08 0.70
C LEU A 49 15.69 1.56 1.43
N GLY A 50 15.83 2.07 2.65
CA GLY A 50 14.75 2.65 3.44
C GLY A 50 13.91 3.68 2.67
N ARG A 51 14.51 4.42 1.73
CA ARG A 51 13.78 5.43 0.92
C ARG A 51 12.64 4.85 0.08
N TYR A 52 12.74 3.58 -0.33
CA TYR A 52 11.69 2.89 -1.09
C TYR A 52 10.52 2.40 -0.22
N PHE A 53 10.67 2.46 1.11
CA PHE A 53 9.63 2.13 2.08
C PHE A 53 9.04 3.38 2.74
N ARG A 54 9.36 4.56 2.23
CA ARG A 54 8.86 5.82 2.78
C ARG A 54 7.35 5.96 2.56
N ASP A 55 6.91 5.67 1.34
CA ASP A 55 5.51 5.76 0.92
C ASP A 55 5.06 4.40 0.43
N ILE A 56 4.26 3.71 1.23
CA ILE A 56 3.85 2.33 1.00
C ILE A 56 2.40 2.31 0.56
N THR A 57 2.14 1.67 -0.57
CA THR A 57 0.78 1.28 -0.97
C THR A 57 0.57 -0.21 -0.65
N VAL A 58 -0.56 -0.54 -0.03
CA VAL A 58 -0.87 -1.91 0.40
C VAL A 58 -2.09 -2.40 -0.35
N LEU A 59 -1.91 -3.40 -1.20
CA LEU A 59 -3.03 -4.07 -1.87
C LEU A 59 -3.78 -4.92 -0.86
N PHE A 60 -5.07 -5.18 -1.09
CA PHE A 60 -5.84 -6.05 -0.22
C PHE A 60 -5.54 -7.53 -0.48
N THR A 61 -4.31 -7.95 -0.16
CA THR A 61 -3.93 -9.36 -0.16
C THR A 61 -3.21 -9.69 1.12
N ARG A 62 -3.28 -10.97 1.51
CA ARG A 62 -2.50 -11.48 2.64
C ARG A 62 -1.00 -11.21 2.45
N HIS A 63 -0.48 -11.41 1.25
CA HIS A 63 0.94 -11.19 0.95
C HIS A 63 1.34 -9.72 1.16
N SER A 64 0.55 -8.76 0.66
CA SER A 64 0.81 -7.33 0.82
C SER A 64 0.79 -6.89 2.28
N PHE A 65 -0.19 -7.39 3.06
CA PHE A 65 -0.30 -7.08 4.49
C PHE A 65 0.83 -7.72 5.30
N GLN A 66 1.23 -8.96 4.98
CA GLN A 66 2.38 -9.58 5.64
C GLN A 66 3.68 -8.84 5.32
N THR A 67 3.87 -8.43 4.06
CA THR A 67 5.03 -7.62 3.66
C THR A 67 5.05 -6.29 4.41
N LEU A 68 3.89 -5.66 4.62
CA LEU A 68 3.79 -4.45 5.43
C LEU A 68 4.26 -4.70 6.86
N VAL A 69 3.81 -5.78 7.50
CA VAL A 69 4.26 -6.18 8.84
C VAL A 69 5.79 -6.34 8.87
N ASP A 70 6.35 -7.10 7.93
CA ASP A 70 7.79 -7.38 7.86
C ASP A 70 8.61 -6.08 7.71
N VAL A 71 8.11 -5.11 6.91
CA VAL A 71 8.73 -3.79 6.74
C VAL A 71 8.64 -2.97 8.02
N CYS A 72 7.46 -2.90 8.64
CA CYS A 72 7.21 -2.10 9.85
C CYS A 72 7.95 -2.65 11.07
N GLU A 73 8.15 -3.96 11.17
CA GLU A 73 8.93 -4.60 12.24
C GLU A 73 10.44 -4.45 12.05
N HIS A 74 10.90 -4.23 10.82
CA HIS A 74 12.33 -4.11 10.55
C HIS A 74 12.91 -2.83 11.17
N PRO A 75 13.99 -2.92 11.97
CA PRO A 75 14.51 -1.79 12.76
C PRO A 75 15.00 -0.62 11.89
N VAL A 76 15.41 -0.88 10.65
CA VAL A 76 15.82 0.18 9.72
C VAL A 76 14.66 0.65 8.85
N PHE A 77 13.84 -0.28 8.32
CA PHE A 77 12.83 0.08 7.32
C PHE A 77 11.57 0.67 7.96
N GLY A 78 11.14 0.14 9.11
CA GLY A 78 10.01 0.68 9.87
C GLY A 78 10.21 2.16 10.22
N ARG A 79 11.46 2.56 10.54
CA ARG A 79 11.81 3.96 10.79
C ARG A 79 11.79 4.84 9.55
N SER A 80 11.84 4.27 8.35
CA SER A 80 11.75 4.98 7.08
C SER A 80 10.31 5.21 6.64
N VAL A 81 9.35 4.43 7.16
CA VAL A 81 7.93 4.57 6.81
C VAL A 81 7.39 5.93 7.24
N ARG A 82 6.76 6.65 6.31
CA ARG A 82 6.14 7.96 6.53
C ARG A 82 4.70 8.01 6.03
N ARG A 83 4.34 7.20 5.04
CA ARG A 83 2.98 7.11 4.53
C ARG A 83 2.58 5.66 4.28
N ILE A 84 1.39 5.29 4.71
CA ILE A 84 0.75 4.01 4.37
C ILE A 84 -0.60 4.29 3.73
N MET A 85 -0.76 3.89 2.48
CA MET A 85 -2.01 3.99 1.72
C MET A 85 -2.56 2.57 1.49
N LEU A 86 -3.75 2.28 2.03
CA LEU A 86 -4.42 1.02 1.77
C LEU A 86 -5.27 1.13 0.50
N SER A 87 -5.10 0.19 -0.42
CA SER A 87 -5.96 0.08 -1.59
C SER A 87 -7.39 -0.20 -1.12
N SER A 88 -8.35 0.60 -1.59
CA SER A 88 -9.78 0.34 -1.41
C SER A 88 -10.36 -0.51 -2.54
N ILE A 89 -9.55 -0.86 -3.53
CA ILE A 89 -9.99 -1.71 -4.65
C ILE A 89 -10.04 -3.16 -4.22
N ARG A 90 -11.12 -3.83 -4.62
CA ARG A 90 -11.39 -5.23 -4.36
C ARG A 90 -11.86 -5.94 -5.62
N CYS A 91 -11.63 -7.25 -5.64
CA CYS A 91 -12.02 -8.16 -6.69
C CYS A 91 -13.21 -9.01 -6.24
N GLY A 92 -14.25 -9.12 -7.08
CA GLY A 92 -15.35 -10.05 -6.82
C GLY A 92 -16.31 -9.63 -5.70
N ARG A 93 -17.07 -8.55 -5.92
CA ARG A 93 -18.06 -7.98 -4.98
C ARG A 93 -18.99 -9.01 -4.32
N ASP A 94 -19.54 -9.88 -5.15
CA ASP A 94 -20.44 -10.95 -4.73
C ASP A 94 -20.47 -12.06 -5.78
N ASN A 95 -21.05 -13.21 -5.44
CA ASN A 95 -21.13 -14.38 -6.33
C ASN A 95 -21.87 -14.10 -7.65
N ILE A 96 -22.83 -13.17 -7.67
CA ILE A 96 -23.61 -12.84 -8.87
C ILE A 96 -22.76 -11.99 -9.81
N HIS A 97 -22.13 -10.95 -9.26
CA HIS A 97 -21.24 -10.06 -9.98
C HIS A 97 -20.02 -10.81 -10.51
N HIS A 98 -19.39 -11.64 -9.69
CA HIS A 98 -18.26 -12.47 -10.10
C HIS A 98 -18.62 -13.38 -11.29
N LYS A 99 -19.76 -14.09 -11.23
CA LYS A 99 -20.25 -14.90 -12.36
C LYS A 99 -20.55 -14.07 -13.60
N ARG A 100 -21.14 -12.89 -13.43
CA ARG A 100 -21.45 -11.98 -14.55
C ARG A 100 -20.19 -11.53 -15.26
N VAL A 101 -19.18 -11.12 -14.50
CA VAL A 101 -17.88 -10.68 -14.99
C VAL A 101 -17.16 -11.81 -15.72
N ILE A 102 -17.11 -13.00 -15.12
CA ILE A 102 -16.51 -14.18 -15.76
C ILE A 102 -17.22 -14.54 -17.06
N ASN A 103 -18.55 -14.56 -17.08
CA ASN A 103 -19.31 -14.81 -18.29
C ASN A 103 -19.04 -13.74 -19.36
N ALA A 104 -18.93 -12.47 -18.98
CA ALA A 104 -18.61 -11.39 -19.90
C ALA A 104 -17.19 -11.56 -20.50
N LEU A 105 -16.20 -11.92 -19.70
CA LEU A 105 -14.84 -12.23 -20.17
C LEU A 105 -14.83 -13.47 -21.07
N LEU A 106 -15.60 -14.51 -20.75
CA LEU A 106 -15.74 -15.73 -21.56
C LEU A 106 -16.39 -15.46 -22.93
N VAL A 107 -17.41 -14.59 -22.97
CA VAL A 107 -18.04 -14.18 -24.23
C VAL A 107 -17.08 -13.33 -25.08
N LYS A 108 -16.31 -12.42 -24.46
CA LYS A 108 -15.28 -11.63 -25.16
C LYS A 108 -14.16 -12.49 -25.72
N THR A 109 -13.77 -13.55 -25.02
CA THR A 109 -12.73 -14.48 -25.48
C THR A 109 -13.18 -15.41 -26.59
N HIS A 110 -14.47 -15.69 -26.68
CA HIS A 110 -15.04 -16.62 -27.65
C HIS A 110 -16.30 -16.07 -28.34
N PRO A 111 -16.22 -14.92 -29.06
CA PRO A 111 -17.40 -14.30 -29.65
C PRO A 111 -18.06 -15.16 -30.75
N TYR A 112 -17.33 -16.14 -31.32
CA TYR A 112 -17.78 -16.97 -32.44
C TYR A 112 -17.52 -18.49 -32.29
N GLY A 113 -17.27 -18.99 -31.07
CA GLY A 113 -17.25 -20.44 -30.80
C GLY A 113 -16.08 -21.25 -31.37
N TYR A 114 -14.94 -20.62 -31.69
CA TYR A 114 -13.71 -21.34 -32.06
C TYR A 114 -12.90 -21.73 -30.82
N ASN A 115 -12.37 -22.96 -30.82
CA ASN A 115 -11.64 -23.60 -29.70
C ASN A 115 -10.27 -22.97 -29.35
N ASP A 116 -9.86 -21.89 -30.03
CA ASP A 116 -8.61 -21.19 -29.74
C ASP A 116 -8.91 -19.91 -28.96
N GLY A 117 -9.36 -20.06 -27.71
CA GLY A 117 -9.32 -18.93 -26.77
C GLY A 117 -7.89 -18.42 -26.70
N PHE A 118 -7.69 -17.10 -26.86
CA PHE A 118 -6.35 -16.52 -26.74
C PHE A 118 -5.76 -16.90 -25.37
N PRO A 119 -4.58 -17.55 -25.30
CA PRO A 119 -3.99 -17.99 -24.04
C PRO A 119 -3.78 -16.86 -23.01
N GLU A 120 -3.72 -15.61 -23.47
CA GLU A 120 -3.62 -14.42 -22.63
C GLU A 120 -4.91 -14.12 -21.86
N ASP A 121 -6.06 -14.23 -22.51
CA ASP A 121 -7.33 -13.91 -21.85
C ASP A 121 -7.75 -15.01 -20.88
N LEU A 122 -7.46 -16.29 -21.18
CA LEU A 122 -7.65 -17.38 -20.24
C LEU A 122 -6.76 -17.22 -19.01
N ARG A 123 -5.50 -16.82 -19.20
CA ARG A 123 -4.60 -16.48 -18.08
C ARG A 123 -5.16 -15.32 -17.27
N ARG A 124 -5.71 -14.28 -17.91
CA ARG A 124 -6.34 -13.14 -17.24
C ARG A 124 -7.55 -13.54 -16.41
N ILE A 125 -8.44 -14.39 -16.94
CA ILE A 125 -9.58 -14.95 -16.21
C ILE A 125 -9.11 -15.74 -14.98
N GLN A 126 -8.06 -16.56 -15.13
CA GLN A 126 -7.46 -17.31 -14.02
C GLN A 126 -6.88 -16.37 -12.95
N SER A 127 -6.14 -15.34 -13.35
CA SER A 127 -5.58 -14.34 -12.44
C SER A 127 -6.67 -13.57 -11.68
N TYR A 128 -7.75 -13.17 -12.36
CA TYR A 128 -8.91 -12.55 -11.73
C TYR A 128 -9.56 -13.48 -10.70
N ASN A 129 -9.82 -14.74 -11.07
CA ASN A 129 -10.40 -15.73 -10.16
C ASN A 129 -9.53 -15.97 -8.93
N SER A 130 -8.22 -16.10 -9.12
CA SER A 130 -7.27 -16.26 -8.00
C SER A 130 -7.36 -15.06 -7.06
N ARG A 131 -7.29 -13.84 -7.58
CA ARG A 131 -7.36 -12.63 -6.76
C ARG A 131 -8.69 -12.50 -6.02
N ALA A 132 -9.82 -12.76 -6.68
CA ALA A 132 -11.15 -12.73 -6.05
C ALA A 132 -11.25 -13.74 -4.90
N GLN A 133 -10.78 -14.98 -5.12
CA GLN A 133 -10.82 -16.03 -4.13
C GLN A 133 -9.91 -15.72 -2.93
N ASP A 134 -8.70 -15.23 -3.20
CA ASP A 134 -7.72 -14.89 -2.16
C ASP A 134 -8.24 -13.73 -1.29
N GLU A 135 -8.84 -12.70 -1.89
CA GLU A 135 -9.47 -11.59 -1.16
C GLU A 135 -10.65 -12.03 -0.31
N ASP A 136 -11.54 -12.87 -0.84
CA ASP A 136 -12.70 -13.37 -0.12
C ASP A 136 -12.29 -14.19 1.11
N VAL A 137 -11.32 -15.09 0.94
CA VAL A 137 -10.75 -15.88 2.05
C VAL A 137 -10.08 -14.97 3.07
N PHE A 138 -9.31 -13.98 2.61
CA PHE A 138 -8.61 -13.07 3.51
C PHE A 138 -9.57 -12.18 4.31
N ALA A 139 -10.59 -11.60 3.67
CA ALA A 139 -11.63 -10.81 4.32
C ALA A 139 -12.38 -11.62 5.39
N LYS A 140 -12.80 -12.85 5.05
CA LYS A 140 -13.55 -13.73 5.96
C LYS A 140 -12.71 -14.23 7.14
N SER A 141 -11.39 -14.34 6.98
CA SER A 141 -10.52 -14.82 8.05
C SER A 141 -10.35 -13.84 9.21
N GLY A 142 -10.56 -12.54 8.98
CA GLY A 142 -10.27 -11.49 9.95
C GLY A 142 -8.78 -11.13 10.07
N ASP A 143 -7.89 -11.90 9.43
CA ASP A 143 -6.44 -11.68 9.46
C ASP A 143 -6.03 -10.31 8.92
N SER A 144 -6.81 -9.71 8.02
CA SER A 144 -6.51 -8.39 7.46
C SER A 144 -6.42 -7.31 8.54
N LEU A 145 -7.35 -7.33 9.50
CA LEU A 145 -7.32 -6.40 10.63
C LEU A 145 -6.15 -6.73 11.57
N VAL A 146 -5.92 -8.01 11.86
CA VAL A 146 -4.85 -8.46 12.76
C VAL A 146 -3.48 -8.00 12.24
N LEU A 147 -3.18 -8.24 10.97
CA LEU A 147 -1.92 -7.85 10.35
C LEU A 147 -1.76 -6.33 10.29
N LEU A 148 -2.82 -5.59 10.01
CA LEU A 148 -2.77 -4.12 9.99
C LEU A 148 -2.48 -3.55 11.38
N VAL A 149 -3.16 -4.08 12.41
CA VAL A 149 -2.90 -3.71 13.82
C VAL A 149 -1.45 -4.00 14.19
N GLN A 150 -0.93 -5.18 13.83
CA GLN A 150 0.46 -5.56 14.11
C GLN A 150 1.47 -4.61 13.45
N ALA A 151 1.23 -4.25 12.18
CA ALA A 151 2.06 -3.28 11.47
C ALA A 151 2.06 -1.91 12.16
N PHE A 152 0.87 -1.40 12.52
CA PHE A 152 0.73 -0.11 13.19
C PHE A 152 1.32 -0.11 14.62
N GLN A 153 1.17 -1.20 15.37
CA GLN A 153 1.82 -1.35 16.67
C GLN A 153 3.35 -1.32 16.56
N SER A 154 3.90 -1.88 15.49
CA SER A 154 5.34 -1.82 15.23
C SER A 154 5.82 -0.40 14.95
N LEU A 155 5.05 0.39 14.18
CA LEU A 155 5.35 1.81 13.97
C LEU A 155 5.16 2.66 15.23
N ALA A 156 4.14 2.37 16.04
CA ALA A 156 3.90 3.06 17.31
C ALA A 156 5.08 2.87 18.27
N ARG A 157 5.64 1.65 18.36
CA ARG A 157 6.84 1.35 19.16
C ARG A 157 8.08 2.09 18.66
N LEU A 158 8.14 2.43 17.38
CA LEU A 158 9.25 3.15 16.77
C LEU A 158 9.09 4.68 16.82
N ASP A 159 8.03 5.19 17.47
CA ASP A 159 7.68 6.62 17.57
C ASP A 159 7.68 7.32 16.20
N SER A 160 7.16 6.62 15.19
CA SER A 160 7.18 7.07 13.81
C SER A 160 5.95 7.90 13.48
N SER A 161 6.14 9.19 13.22
CA SER A 161 5.12 10.05 12.61
C SER A 161 4.77 9.50 11.22
N THR A 162 3.53 9.02 11.08
CA THR A 162 3.07 8.32 9.88
C THR A 162 1.72 8.89 9.44
N THR A 163 1.62 9.25 8.16
CA THR A 163 0.34 9.51 7.49
C THR A 163 -0.28 8.19 7.06
N VAL A 164 -1.58 8.02 7.27
CA VAL A 164 -2.30 6.80 6.89
C VAL A 164 -3.46 7.20 5.98
N GLY A 165 -3.81 6.38 5.00
CA GLY A 165 -4.88 6.75 4.09
C GLY A 165 -5.40 5.64 3.21
N LEU A 166 -6.27 6.04 2.31
CA LEU A 166 -6.95 5.19 1.33
C LEU A 166 -6.50 5.60 -0.07
N THR A 167 -6.26 4.62 -0.93
CA THR A 167 -6.00 4.87 -2.34
C THR A 167 -6.78 3.93 -3.23
N ASN A 168 -7.07 4.34 -4.46
CA ASN A 168 -7.51 3.44 -5.52
C ASN A 168 -6.43 3.21 -6.59
N GLN A 169 -5.22 3.68 -6.35
CA GLN A 169 -4.04 3.42 -7.20
C GLN A 169 -3.28 2.23 -6.65
N GLU A 170 -3.00 1.26 -7.51
CA GLU A 170 -2.30 0.02 -7.17
C GLU A 170 -0.90 -0.06 -7.82
N CYS A 171 -0.52 0.95 -8.64
CA CYS A 171 0.69 1.03 -9.47
C CYS A 171 2.00 0.67 -8.78
N HIS A 172 2.08 0.88 -7.47
CA HIS A 172 3.27 0.64 -6.66
C HIS A 172 2.97 -0.13 -5.36
N GLY A 173 1.89 -0.92 -5.37
CA GLY A 173 1.48 -1.72 -4.22
C GLY A 173 2.51 -2.78 -3.82
N LEU A 174 2.66 -3.02 -2.52
CA LEU A 174 3.43 -4.16 -2.01
C LEU A 174 2.86 -5.46 -2.58
N GLY A 175 3.71 -6.28 -3.18
CA GLY A 175 3.29 -7.53 -3.81
C GLY A 175 2.60 -7.37 -5.15
N ARG A 176 2.67 -6.20 -5.79
CA ARG A 176 2.10 -5.96 -7.14
C ARG A 176 2.54 -7.02 -8.15
N ASP A 177 3.82 -7.39 -8.18
CA ASP A 177 4.32 -8.39 -9.14
C ASP A 177 3.79 -9.82 -8.89
N GLN A 178 3.15 -10.05 -7.75
CA GLN A 178 2.54 -11.34 -7.38
C GLN A 178 1.01 -11.31 -7.44
N SER A 179 0.42 -10.20 -7.89
CA SER A 179 -1.04 -10.04 -7.89
C SER A 179 -1.56 -9.41 -9.17
N PHE A 180 -2.72 -9.90 -9.61
CA PHE A 180 -3.55 -9.20 -10.57
C PHE A 180 -4.02 -7.85 -9.99
N CYS A 181 -3.82 -6.75 -10.72
CA CYS A 181 -4.07 -5.37 -10.25
C CYS A 181 -4.99 -4.59 -11.20
N ALA A 182 -5.72 -3.61 -10.67
CA ALA A 182 -6.77 -2.91 -11.41
C ALA A 182 -6.30 -2.06 -12.60
N GLU A 183 -5.05 -1.64 -12.60
CA GLU A 183 -4.49 -0.80 -13.67
C GLU A 183 -4.07 -1.61 -14.90
N GLU A 184 -3.88 -2.92 -14.79
CA GLU A 184 -3.57 -3.80 -15.94
C GLU A 184 -4.80 -4.01 -16.84
N THR A 185 -5.97 -3.55 -16.39
CA THR A 185 -7.26 -3.78 -17.03
C THR A 185 -7.84 -2.47 -17.56
N ASN A 186 -7.25 -1.89 -18.63
CA ASN A 186 -7.74 -0.73 -19.40
C ASN A 186 -9.22 -0.32 -19.18
N ASN A 187 -9.55 0.35 -18.07
CA ASN A 187 -10.91 0.75 -17.69
C ASN A 187 -12.00 -0.35 -17.75
N GLU A 188 -11.67 -1.62 -17.47
CA GLU A 188 -12.71 -2.65 -17.27
C GLU A 188 -13.27 -2.56 -15.85
N ASP A 189 -13.99 -1.46 -15.60
CA ASP A 189 -14.57 -1.08 -14.29
C ASP A 189 -15.46 -2.15 -13.67
N GLU A 190 -15.93 -3.14 -14.45
CA GLU A 190 -16.72 -4.25 -13.93
C GLU A 190 -15.91 -5.31 -13.19
N LEU A 191 -14.58 -5.38 -13.35
CA LEU A 191 -13.77 -6.36 -12.61
C LEU A 191 -13.62 -5.97 -11.13
N TRP A 192 -13.63 -4.67 -10.87
CA TRP A 192 -13.21 -4.10 -9.61
C TRP A 192 -14.36 -3.37 -8.95
N PHE A 193 -14.38 -3.38 -7.63
CA PHE A 193 -15.27 -2.50 -6.89
C PHE A 193 -14.49 -1.76 -5.81
N ASN A 194 -15.00 -0.58 -5.46
CA ASN A 194 -14.39 0.26 -4.46
C ASN A 194 -15.05 0.00 -3.09
N ALA A 195 -14.32 -0.70 -2.21
CA ALA A 195 -14.72 -0.99 -0.84
C ALA A 195 -14.26 0.12 0.12
N LEU A 196 -14.52 1.38 -0.23
CA LEU A 196 -14.01 2.54 0.51
C LEU A 196 -14.45 2.54 1.96
N GLY A 197 -15.73 2.28 2.23
CA GLY A 197 -16.28 2.22 3.59
C GLY A 197 -15.60 1.13 4.42
N ASP A 198 -15.62 -0.11 3.94
CA ASP A 198 -15.01 -1.25 4.65
C ASP A 198 -13.50 -1.03 4.91
N THR A 199 -12.80 -0.41 3.97
CA THR A 199 -11.37 -0.12 4.12
C THR A 199 -11.13 1.01 5.13
N ALA A 200 -11.96 2.07 5.10
CA ALA A 200 -11.89 3.16 6.06
C ALA A 200 -12.16 2.66 7.49
N ASP A 201 -13.20 1.84 7.67
CA ASP A 201 -13.57 1.25 8.96
C ASP A 201 -12.46 0.33 9.49
N MET A 202 -11.83 -0.44 8.61
CA MET A 202 -10.70 -1.29 8.98
C MET A 202 -9.49 -0.48 9.44
N ILE A 203 -9.15 0.60 8.74
CA ILE A 203 -8.06 1.49 9.14
C ILE A 203 -8.40 2.15 10.48
N ALA A 204 -9.60 2.73 10.63
CA ALA A 204 -10.02 3.38 11.86
C ALA A 204 -9.94 2.41 13.05
N THR A 205 -10.45 1.19 12.86
CA THR A 205 -10.37 0.12 13.88
C THR A 205 -8.92 -0.22 14.21
N ALA A 206 -8.05 -0.38 13.19
CA ALA A 206 -6.65 -0.70 13.42
C ALA A 206 -5.88 0.42 14.14
N LEU A 207 -6.17 1.68 13.82
CA LEU A 207 -5.59 2.84 14.50
C LEU A 207 -6.00 2.89 15.98
N LEU A 208 -7.29 2.69 16.27
CA LEU A 208 -7.81 2.64 17.64
C LEU A 208 -7.16 1.51 18.47
N GLN A 209 -6.93 0.33 17.87
CA GLN A 209 -6.36 -0.82 18.56
C GLN A 209 -4.83 -0.77 18.69
N SER A 210 -4.14 -0.11 17.77
CA SER A 210 -2.68 -0.05 17.75
C SER A 210 -2.09 1.09 18.56
N GLY A 211 -2.84 2.18 18.75
CA GLY A 211 -2.33 3.39 19.41
C GLY A 211 -1.32 4.18 18.55
N LEU A 212 -1.24 3.91 17.24
CA LEU A 212 -0.38 4.65 16.33
C LEU A 212 -0.84 6.11 16.24
N LEU A 213 0.08 7.05 16.46
CA LEU A 213 -0.16 8.48 16.26
C LEU A 213 -0.08 8.80 14.76
N VAL A 214 -1.22 9.18 14.20
CA VAL A 214 -1.33 9.58 12.80
C VAL A 214 -1.29 11.10 12.70
N THR A 215 -0.43 11.62 11.83
CA THR A 215 -0.34 13.07 11.60
C THR A 215 -1.41 13.59 10.65
N GLU A 216 -1.84 12.76 9.71
CA GLU A 216 -2.82 13.12 8.68
C GLU A 216 -3.51 11.86 8.16
N PHE A 217 -4.80 11.98 7.81
CA PHE A 217 -5.54 10.94 7.13
C PHE A 217 -5.84 11.34 5.67
N ASN A 218 -5.29 10.60 4.70
CA ASN A 218 -5.38 10.95 3.28
C ASN A 218 -6.36 10.06 2.51
N ILE A 219 -7.07 10.63 1.55
CA ILE A 219 -7.89 9.89 0.60
C ILE A 219 -7.44 10.28 -0.81
N GLU A 220 -6.74 9.35 -1.47
CA GLU A 220 -6.24 9.51 -2.84
C GLU A 220 -7.14 8.71 -3.79
N THR A 221 -8.01 9.40 -4.53
CA THR A 221 -8.86 8.74 -5.52
C THR A 221 -8.61 9.34 -6.90
N CYS A 222 -8.29 8.50 -7.87
CA CYS A 222 -8.45 8.85 -9.27
C CYS A 222 -9.95 8.82 -9.60
N LEU A 223 -10.47 9.95 -10.10
CA LEU A 223 -11.88 10.20 -10.45
C LEU A 223 -12.46 9.25 -11.53
N ASN A 224 -11.69 8.26 -11.99
CA ASN A 224 -12.01 7.44 -13.16
C ASN A 224 -12.63 6.06 -12.84
N LEU A 225 -12.60 5.59 -11.58
CA LEU A 225 -13.17 4.28 -11.18
C LEU A 225 -14.58 4.39 -10.57
N ILE A 226 -15.30 5.49 -10.81
CA ILE A 226 -16.63 5.72 -10.23
C ILE A 226 -17.68 4.95 -11.03
N SER A 227 -17.84 3.66 -10.70
CA SER A 227 -19.18 3.07 -10.78
C SER A 227 -20.00 3.63 -9.61
N ARG A 228 -21.17 4.17 -9.94
CA ARG A 228 -22.07 4.92 -9.05
C ARG A 228 -22.45 4.12 -7.79
N VAL A 229 -21.76 4.37 -6.69
CA VAL A 229 -22.31 4.15 -5.36
C VAL A 229 -23.03 5.44 -4.97
N PRO A 230 -24.32 5.43 -4.59
CA PRO A 230 -24.95 6.63 -4.05
C PRO A 230 -24.21 6.97 -2.76
N VAL A 231 -23.43 8.05 -2.79
CA VAL A 231 -22.88 8.66 -1.58
C VAL A 231 -24.09 9.16 -0.81
N THR A 232 -24.51 8.41 0.21
CA THR A 232 -25.46 8.92 1.19
C THR A 232 -24.81 10.10 1.89
N GLU A 233 -25.51 11.24 1.94
CA GLU A 233 -25.06 12.55 2.45
C GLU A 233 -24.48 12.56 3.89
N GLU A 234 -24.44 11.43 4.60
CA GLU A 234 -23.96 11.36 5.98
C GLU A 234 -22.43 11.45 6.12
N ILE A 235 -21.66 11.02 5.10
CA ILE A 235 -20.19 11.02 5.19
C ILE A 235 -19.60 12.43 5.01
N LEU A 236 -20.28 13.31 4.25
CA LEU A 236 -19.81 14.69 4.04
C LEU A 236 -20.13 15.62 5.23
N LYS A 237 -21.11 15.28 6.08
CA LYS A 237 -21.49 16.12 7.22
C LYS A 237 -20.51 16.07 8.40
N THR A 238 -19.65 15.05 8.45
CA THR A 238 -18.67 14.89 9.54
C THR A 238 -17.41 15.75 9.35
N GLN A 239 -17.13 16.26 8.15
CA GLN A 239 -15.97 17.14 7.91
C GLN A 239 -16.25 18.65 8.08
N GLU A 240 -17.50 19.11 7.93
CA GLU A 240 -17.82 20.55 8.07
C GLU A 240 -18.07 21.00 9.53
N SER A 241 -18.17 20.07 10.48
CA SER A 241 -18.55 20.38 11.87
C SER A 241 -17.38 20.76 12.79
N HIS A 242 -16.12 20.53 12.38
CA HIS A 242 -14.95 20.71 13.27
C HIS A 242 -14.05 21.91 12.95
N THR A 243 -14.39 22.73 11.95
CA THR A 243 -13.58 23.90 11.54
C THR A 243 -14.14 25.27 11.96
N LEU A 244 -15.21 25.35 12.76
CA LEU A 244 -15.85 26.64 13.07
C LEU A 244 -15.93 27.08 14.55
N TYR A 245 -15.29 26.38 15.48
CA TYR A 245 -15.23 26.86 16.87
C TYR A 245 -13.81 26.80 17.43
N GLY A 246 -13.13 27.96 17.47
CA GLY A 246 -11.99 28.09 18.37
C GLY A 246 -10.94 29.15 18.07
N TRP A 247 -11.28 30.42 17.75
CA TRP A 247 -10.35 31.54 17.99
C TRP A 247 -11.03 32.69 18.74
N GLY A 248 -10.84 32.63 20.06
CA GLY A 248 -10.48 33.72 20.96
C GLY A 248 -11.02 35.13 20.70
N TYR A 249 -11.95 35.52 21.57
CA TYR A 249 -12.24 36.91 21.92
C TYR A 249 -10.95 37.69 22.25
N ALA A 250 -10.63 38.69 21.42
CA ALA A 250 -9.80 39.82 21.82
C ALA A 250 -10.67 40.89 22.48
N LYS A 251 -10.29 41.30 23.69
CA LYS A 251 -10.98 42.25 24.56
C LYS A 251 -10.23 43.59 24.54
N ALA A 252 -10.86 44.66 24.03
CA ALA A 252 -10.60 46.09 24.26
C ALA A 252 -11.58 46.87 23.33
N SER A 253 -12.28 47.96 23.65
CA SER A 253 -12.26 48.95 24.74
C SER A 253 -13.38 49.99 24.47
N GLY A 254 -13.93 50.62 25.51
CA GLY A 254 -14.77 51.85 25.47
C GLY A 254 -16.28 51.57 25.48
N GLY A 255 -17.14 52.14 26.34
CA GLY A 255 -17.04 53.30 27.21
C GLY A 255 -18.34 54.10 27.06
N VAL A 256 -19.21 54.07 28.06
CA VAL A 256 -20.03 55.16 28.65
C VAL A 256 -20.48 54.67 30.02
#